data_AF-A0AAV3U3F9-F1
#
_entry.id   AF-A0AAV3U3F9-F1
#
_cell.length_a   1.000
_cell.length_b   1.000
_cell.length_c   1.000
_cell.angle_alpha   90.00
_cell.angle_beta   90.00
_cell.angle_gamma   90.00
#
_symmetry.space_group_name_H-M   'P 1'
#
loop_
_entity.id
_entity.type
_entity.pdbx_description
1 polymer ?
#
loop_
_entity_poly.entity_id
_entity_poly.type
_entity_poly.pdbx_seq_one_letter_code
_entity_poly.pdbx_strand_id
1 'polypeptide(L)'
;MNNVELVSACGGYSERILALNLIKQISHLCRAIQRHRGLGMSLIAGYQEFETDFLSLQQQVSRRMQVLEVFSKQSTNLLTDGQIEKLLAAWSIIERDWQNDSVMENFEYHSHFIEQLLQMMMTLARLLERPAASAFPDAIVSSSANVEHKRQQFNLVGLLVFVCNQLPSLVEQVAKIRGLATLSATRGKLGGLEDSKLRYFIQNTRVQHEKVRNQSDRLLEQIKDDIRSLPLIKAYEFKLMFLINTVEKEILEPQVITMDSRQVFNLATEIIDVYLKVVDEGLSLLQRRQEDSLEDWFLQG
;
A
#
# COMPACT_ATOMS: atom_id res chain seq x y z
N MET A 1 -33.90 -19.83 -10.35
CA MET A 1 -32.88 -19.04 -11.07
C MET A 1 -33.03 -19.16 -12.57
N ASN A 2 -33.11 -18.03 -13.28
CA ASN A 2 -32.92 -18.01 -14.74
C ASN A 2 -31.42 -17.92 -15.07
N ASN A 3 -30.99 -18.54 -16.17
CA ASN A 3 -29.60 -18.60 -16.64
C ASN A 3 -28.95 -17.20 -16.75
N VAL A 4 -29.72 -16.19 -17.16
CA VAL A 4 -29.26 -14.79 -17.28
C VAL A 4 -28.81 -14.21 -15.94
N GLU A 5 -29.53 -14.48 -14.85
CA GLU A 5 -29.22 -13.94 -13.52
C GLU A 5 -27.96 -14.59 -12.95
N LEU A 6 -27.80 -15.90 -13.16
CA LEU A 6 -26.60 -16.63 -12.77
C LEU A 6 -25.37 -16.16 -13.53
N VAL A 7 -25.47 -15.93 -14.84
CA VAL A 7 -24.37 -15.37 -15.65
C VAL A 7 -23.94 -14.00 -15.12
N SER A 8 -24.90 -13.14 -14.76
CA SER A 8 -24.59 -11.83 -14.17
C SER A 8 -23.92 -11.94 -12.80
N ALA A 9 -24.38 -12.87 -11.95
CA ALA A 9 -23.80 -13.10 -10.63
C ALA A 9 -22.35 -13.63 -10.72
N CYS A 10 -22.12 -14.61 -11.58
CA CYS A 10 -20.78 -15.14 -11.86
C CYS A 10 -19.84 -14.07 -12.42
N GLY A 11 -20.35 -13.16 -13.27
CA GLY A 11 -19.62 -11.99 -13.75
C GLY A 11 -19.19 -11.07 -12.60
N GLY A 12 -20.12 -10.73 -11.70
CA GLY A 12 -19.83 -9.91 -10.52
C GLY A 12 -18.83 -10.55 -9.55
N TYR A 13 -18.91 -11.87 -9.33
CA TYR A 13 -17.91 -12.60 -8.54
C TYR A 13 -16.52 -12.55 -9.20
N SER A 14 -16.44 -12.81 -10.50
CA SER A 14 -15.18 -12.79 -11.25
C SER A 14 -14.51 -11.41 -11.20
N GLU A 15 -15.31 -10.35 -11.34
CA GLU A 15 -14.84 -8.96 -11.24
C GLU A 15 -14.24 -8.64 -9.86
N ARG A 16 -14.82 -9.16 -8.78
CA ARG A 16 -14.30 -8.99 -7.40
C ARG A 16 -12.96 -9.69 -7.19
N ILE A 17 -12.82 -10.92 -7.71
CA ILE A 17 -11.56 -11.66 -7.64
C ILE A 17 -10.47 -10.93 -8.43
N LEU A 18 -10.80 -10.42 -9.62
CA LEU A 18 -9.89 -9.58 -10.40
C LEU A 18 -9.50 -8.31 -9.65
N ALA A 19 -10.45 -7.61 -9.01
CA ALA A 19 -10.18 -6.42 -8.21
C ALA A 19 -9.21 -6.71 -7.04
N LEU A 20 -9.40 -7.82 -6.32
CA LEU A 20 -8.48 -8.26 -5.25
C LEU A 20 -7.07 -8.55 -5.80
N ASN A 21 -6.97 -9.22 -6.94
CA ASN A 21 -5.69 -9.49 -7.59
C ASN A 21 -4.99 -8.20 -8.01
N LEU A 22 -5.72 -7.25 -8.59
CA LEU A 22 -5.20 -5.93 -8.95
C LEU A 22 -4.72 -5.16 -7.71
N ILE A 23 -5.49 -5.15 -6.62
CA ILE A 23 -5.07 -4.53 -5.34
C ILE A 23 -3.75 -5.13 -4.85
N LYS A 24 -3.60 -6.46 -4.87
CA LYS A 24 -2.35 -7.14 -4.49
C LYS A 24 -1.18 -6.73 -5.39
N GLN A 25 -1.38 -6.69 -6.71
CA GLN A 25 -0.34 -6.26 -7.64
C GLN A 25 0.05 -4.80 -7.43
N ILE A 26 -0.91 -3.91 -7.20
CA ILE A 26 -0.67 -2.50 -6.90
C ILE A 26 0.11 -2.35 -5.59
N SER A 27 -0.25 -3.08 -4.52
CA SER A 27 0.50 -3.08 -3.26
C SER A 27 1.97 -3.47 -3.45
N HIS A 28 2.23 -4.55 -4.18
CA HIS A 28 3.59 -4.99 -4.50
C HIS A 28 4.35 -4.01 -5.41
N LEU A 29 3.64 -3.38 -6.34
CA LEU A 29 4.18 -2.35 -7.21
C LEU A 29 4.61 -1.11 -6.41
N CYS A 30 3.77 -0.62 -5.48
CA CYS A 30 4.13 0.44 -4.54
C CYS A 30 5.41 0.10 -3.77
N ARG A 31 5.52 -1.12 -3.22
CA ARG A 31 6.73 -1.58 -2.51
C ARG A 31 7.97 -1.55 -3.40
N ALA A 32 7.85 -2.00 -4.66
CA ALA A 32 8.95 -1.98 -5.62
C ALA A 32 9.38 -0.54 -5.96
N ILE A 33 8.42 0.35 -6.25
CA ILE A 33 8.69 1.76 -6.57
C ILE A 33 9.29 2.51 -5.38
N GLN A 34 8.86 2.21 -4.13
CA GLN A 34 9.46 2.80 -2.93
C GLN A 34 10.95 2.44 -2.80
N ARG A 35 11.32 1.20 -3.14
CA ARG A 35 12.73 0.77 -3.17
C ARG A 35 13.46 1.41 -4.35
N HIS A 36 12.82 1.51 -5.51
CA HIS A 36 13.38 2.13 -6.72
C HIS A 36 13.70 3.60 -6.47
N ARG A 37 12.78 4.34 -5.84
CA ARG A 37 12.99 5.71 -5.38
C ARG A 37 14.22 5.83 -4.49
N GLY A 38 14.35 4.94 -3.50
CA GLY A 38 15.50 4.96 -2.57
C GLY A 38 16.83 4.76 -3.29
N LEU A 39 16.91 3.76 -4.17
CA LEU A 39 18.13 3.48 -4.95
C LEU A 39 18.42 4.60 -5.96
N GLY A 40 17.39 5.14 -6.62
CA GLY A 40 17.52 6.25 -7.57
C GLY A 40 18.06 7.51 -6.90
N MET A 41 17.55 7.87 -5.72
CA MET A 41 18.09 8.97 -4.93
C MET A 41 19.57 8.77 -4.59
N SER A 42 19.97 7.55 -4.23
CA SER A 42 21.38 7.22 -3.95
C SER A 42 22.25 7.33 -5.20
N LEU A 43 21.80 6.84 -6.35
CA LEU A 43 22.55 6.92 -7.61
C LEU A 43 22.75 8.36 -8.07
N ILE A 44 21.69 9.16 -8.05
CA ILE A 44 21.76 10.59 -8.42
C ILE A 44 22.66 11.35 -7.43
N ALA A 45 22.73 10.92 -6.17
CA ALA A 45 23.67 11.46 -5.18
C ALA A 45 25.13 10.99 -5.37
N GLY A 46 25.41 10.10 -6.32
CA GLY A 46 26.76 9.66 -6.70
C GLY A 46 27.18 8.28 -6.19
N TYR A 47 26.30 7.53 -5.51
CA TYR A 47 26.61 6.21 -4.94
C TYR A 47 26.38 5.10 -5.98
N GLN A 48 27.36 4.87 -6.85
CA GLN A 48 27.25 3.95 -7.99
C GLN A 48 27.13 2.47 -7.60
N GLU A 49 27.45 2.10 -6.35
CA GLU A 49 27.31 0.71 -5.89
C GLU A 49 25.88 0.14 -5.99
N PHE A 50 24.87 1.01 -6.10
CA PHE A 50 23.45 0.63 -6.19
C PHE A 50 22.93 0.44 -7.61
N GLU A 51 23.77 0.62 -8.65
CA GLU A 51 23.32 0.68 -10.05
C GLU A 51 22.70 -0.65 -10.51
N THR A 52 23.34 -1.77 -10.16
CA THR A 52 22.85 -3.11 -10.55
C THR A 52 21.49 -3.41 -9.93
N ASP A 53 21.32 -3.12 -8.63
CA ASP A 53 20.06 -3.33 -7.92
C ASP A 53 18.96 -2.41 -8.45
N PHE A 54 19.31 -1.16 -8.78
CA PHE A 54 18.38 -0.20 -9.37
C PHE A 54 17.87 -0.67 -10.72
N LEU A 55 18.76 -1.04 -11.65
CA LEU A 55 18.36 -1.50 -12.99
C LEU A 55 17.55 -2.79 -12.94
N SER A 56 17.91 -3.72 -12.03
CA SER A 56 17.12 -4.93 -11.79
C SER A 56 15.70 -4.60 -11.33
N LEU A 57 15.58 -3.64 -10.40
CA LEU A 57 14.30 -3.21 -9.88
C LEU A 57 13.49 -2.42 -10.91
N GLN A 58 14.12 -1.60 -11.75
CA GLN A 58 13.49 -0.90 -12.87
C GLN A 58 12.84 -1.92 -13.81
N GLN A 59 13.56 -2.97 -14.21
CA GLN A 59 13.01 -4.04 -15.03
C GLN A 59 11.85 -4.77 -14.34
N GLN A 60 11.95 -5.01 -13.03
CA GLN A 60 10.88 -5.62 -12.27
C GLN A 60 9.61 -4.75 -12.28
N VAL A 61 9.75 -3.44 -12.08
CA VAL A 61 8.63 -2.49 -12.12
C VAL A 61 8.01 -2.46 -13.52
N SER A 62 8.83 -2.34 -14.58
CA SER A 62 8.34 -2.32 -15.97
C SER A 62 7.56 -3.60 -16.32
N ARG A 63 8.02 -4.78 -15.88
CA ARG A 63 7.27 -6.04 -16.06
C ARG A 63 5.92 -6.03 -15.31
N ARG A 64 5.88 -5.53 -14.08
CA ARG A 64 4.64 -5.42 -13.30
C ARG A 64 3.66 -4.44 -13.95
N MET A 65 4.15 -3.34 -14.51
CA MET A 65 3.34 -2.37 -15.25
C MET A 65 2.70 -2.99 -16.51
N GLN A 66 3.47 -3.76 -17.28
CA GLN A 66 2.95 -4.48 -18.46
C GLN A 66 1.86 -5.49 -18.07
N VAL A 67 2.08 -6.24 -16.98
CA VAL A 67 1.08 -7.18 -16.45
C VAL A 67 -0.19 -6.43 -16.03
N LEU A 68 -0.05 -5.29 -15.35
CA LEU A 68 -1.19 -4.44 -14.95
C LEU A 68 -1.99 -3.96 -16.17
N GLU A 69 -1.32 -3.52 -17.24
CA GLU A 69 -1.95 -3.12 -18.49
C GLU A 69 -2.73 -4.26 -19.17
N VAL A 70 -2.17 -5.47 -19.18
CA VAL A 70 -2.86 -6.64 -19.75
C VAL A 70 -4.09 -7.01 -18.91
N PHE A 71 -3.96 -7.02 -17.58
CA PHE A 71 -5.09 -7.30 -16.69
C PHE A 71 -6.19 -6.24 -16.81
N SER A 72 -5.84 -4.96 -16.93
CA SER A 72 -6.84 -3.91 -17.08
C SER A 72 -7.64 -4.06 -18.38
N LYS A 73 -7.00 -4.47 -19.49
CA LYS A 73 -7.69 -4.74 -20.77
C LYS A 73 -8.63 -5.94 -20.71
N GLN A 74 -8.41 -6.87 -19.78
CA GLN A 74 -9.31 -8.01 -19.56
C GLN A 74 -10.51 -7.66 -18.68
N SER A 75 -10.47 -6.54 -17.96
CA SER A 75 -11.56 -6.05 -17.12
C SER A 75 -12.27 -4.88 -17.77
N THR A 76 -13.54 -5.00 -18.10
CA THR A 76 -14.28 -3.93 -18.78
C THR A 76 -14.60 -2.73 -17.90
N ASN A 77 -14.68 -2.89 -16.56
CA ASN A 77 -15.15 -1.81 -15.67
C ASN A 77 -14.28 -1.55 -14.44
N LEU A 78 -13.16 -2.26 -14.24
CA LEU A 78 -12.34 -2.11 -13.04
C LEU A 78 -11.45 -0.86 -13.07
N LEU A 79 -10.81 -0.62 -14.22
CA LEU A 79 -9.90 0.49 -14.46
C LEU A 79 -10.20 1.07 -15.83
N THR A 80 -10.23 2.40 -15.95
CA THR A 80 -10.45 3.04 -17.25
C THR A 80 -9.15 3.09 -18.06
N ASP A 81 -9.26 3.07 -19.39
CA ASP A 81 -8.09 3.19 -20.28
C ASP A 81 -7.26 4.44 -19.94
N GLY A 82 -7.93 5.58 -19.70
CA GLY A 82 -7.25 6.82 -19.31
C GLY A 82 -6.51 6.74 -17.98
N GLN A 83 -6.96 5.92 -17.00
CA GLN A 83 -6.21 5.71 -15.76
C GLN A 83 -4.92 4.93 -16.01
N ILE A 84 -4.98 3.90 -16.88
CA ILE A 84 -3.84 3.05 -17.21
C ILE A 84 -2.83 3.80 -18.07
N GLU A 85 -3.29 4.50 -19.10
CA GLU A 85 -2.43 5.34 -19.96
C GLU A 85 -1.67 6.37 -19.13
N LYS A 86 -2.35 7.03 -18.18
CA LYS A 86 -1.72 8.00 -17.27
C LYS A 86 -0.63 7.35 -16.41
N LEU A 87 -0.88 6.16 -15.86
CA LEU A 87 0.12 5.44 -15.06
C LEU A 87 1.33 5.00 -15.90
N LEU A 88 1.09 4.46 -17.10
CA LEU A 88 2.14 4.03 -18.01
C LEU A 88 3.00 5.22 -18.48
N ALA A 89 2.38 6.34 -18.79
CA ALA A 89 3.08 7.57 -19.14
C ALA A 89 3.94 8.09 -17.97
N ALA A 90 3.38 8.12 -16.75
CA ALA A 90 4.12 8.54 -15.57
C ALA A 90 5.32 7.64 -15.28
N TRP A 91 5.17 6.31 -15.39
CA TRP A 91 6.28 5.39 -15.23
C TRP A 91 7.34 5.55 -16.32
N SER A 92 6.94 5.73 -17.58
CA SER A 92 7.87 5.92 -18.71
C SER A 92 8.76 7.15 -18.54
N ILE A 93 8.21 8.25 -17.99
CA ILE A 93 8.99 9.44 -17.64
C ILE A 93 10.03 9.11 -16.57
N ILE A 94 9.61 8.47 -15.47
CA ILE A 94 10.51 8.07 -14.38
C ILE A 94 11.61 7.13 -14.89
N GLU A 95 11.26 6.13 -15.68
CA GLU A 95 12.17 5.11 -16.19
C GLU A 95 13.25 5.68 -17.10
N ARG A 96 12.90 6.69 -17.91
CA ARG A 96 13.81 7.25 -18.91
C ARG A 96 14.62 8.43 -18.41
N ASP A 97 14.02 9.32 -17.64
CA ASP A 97 14.56 10.66 -17.41
C ASP A 97 15.28 10.78 -16.06
N TRP A 98 15.27 9.74 -15.22
CA TRP A 98 15.84 9.78 -13.85
C TRP A 98 17.29 10.25 -13.77
N GLN A 99 18.11 10.03 -14.80
CA GLN A 99 19.51 10.44 -14.83
C GLN A 99 19.68 11.96 -14.93
N ASN A 100 18.68 12.65 -15.48
CA ASN A 100 18.67 14.10 -15.65
C ASN A 100 17.92 14.80 -14.52
N ASP A 101 17.24 14.05 -13.65
CA ASP A 101 16.52 14.58 -12.50
C ASP A 101 17.49 15.01 -11.40
N SER A 102 17.18 16.09 -10.70
CA SER A 102 17.71 16.30 -9.36
C SER A 102 17.17 15.21 -8.40
N VAL A 103 17.87 14.99 -7.29
CA VAL A 103 17.43 14.02 -6.27
C VAL A 103 16.02 14.31 -5.76
N MET A 104 15.65 15.59 -5.65
CA MET A 104 14.32 15.98 -5.20
C MET A 104 13.26 15.79 -6.29
N GLU A 105 13.54 16.08 -7.55
CA GLU A 105 12.60 15.79 -8.65
C GLU A 105 12.33 14.29 -8.74
N ASN A 106 13.38 13.47 -8.71
CA ASN A 106 13.24 12.02 -8.69
C ASN A 106 12.37 11.54 -7.53
N PHE A 107 12.64 12.05 -6.32
CA PHE A 107 11.84 11.73 -5.13
C PHE A 107 10.36 12.11 -5.31
N GLU A 108 10.06 13.29 -5.86
CA GLU A 108 8.69 13.77 -6.05
C GLU A 108 7.94 12.99 -7.13
N TYR A 109 8.57 12.71 -8.28
CA TYR A 109 7.93 11.94 -9.36
C TYR A 109 7.53 10.54 -8.87
N HIS A 110 8.43 9.85 -8.17
CA HIS A 110 8.12 8.56 -7.57
C HIS A 110 7.03 8.65 -6.49
N SER A 111 7.10 9.67 -5.63
CA SER A 111 6.09 9.89 -4.58
C SER A 111 4.70 10.10 -5.18
N HIS A 112 4.60 10.93 -6.21
CA HIS A 112 3.34 11.17 -6.92
C HIS A 112 2.83 9.91 -7.62
N PHE A 113 3.73 9.12 -8.20
CA PHE A 113 3.36 7.86 -8.84
C PHE A 113 2.79 6.86 -7.82
N ILE A 114 3.40 6.72 -6.64
CA ILE A 114 2.89 5.88 -5.55
C ILE A 114 1.53 6.39 -5.06
N GLU A 115 1.33 7.69 -4.92
CA GLU A 115 0.04 8.27 -4.51
C GLU A 115 -1.09 7.93 -5.50
N GLN A 116 -0.82 7.96 -6.80
CA GLN A 116 -1.80 7.55 -7.83
C GLN A 116 -2.15 6.06 -7.71
N LEU A 117 -1.16 5.21 -7.46
CA LEU A 117 -1.37 3.77 -7.23
C LEU A 117 -2.19 3.51 -5.96
N LEU A 118 -1.91 4.20 -4.86
CA LEU A 118 -2.67 4.08 -3.62
C LEU A 118 -4.13 4.52 -3.80
N GLN A 119 -4.38 5.59 -4.56
CA GLN A 119 -5.74 6.04 -4.89
C GLN A 119 -6.49 5.01 -5.74
N MET A 120 -5.80 4.37 -6.70
CA MET A 120 -6.36 3.30 -7.51
C MET A 120 -6.72 2.07 -6.66
N MET A 121 -5.83 1.67 -5.76
CA MET A 121 -6.07 0.59 -4.80
C MET A 121 -7.32 0.85 -3.96
N MET A 122 -7.51 2.07 -3.46
CA MET A 122 -8.71 2.44 -2.70
C MET A 122 -9.98 2.43 -3.57
N THR A 123 -9.88 2.82 -4.84
CA THR A 123 -11.02 2.79 -5.77
C THR A 123 -11.48 1.35 -6.03
N LEU A 124 -10.55 0.44 -6.26
CA LEU A 124 -10.84 -0.99 -6.41
C LEU A 124 -11.41 -1.60 -5.12
N ALA A 125 -10.90 -1.21 -3.95
CA ALA A 125 -11.35 -1.72 -2.66
C ALA A 125 -12.85 -1.45 -2.39
N ARG A 126 -13.40 -0.36 -2.94
CA ARG A 126 -14.84 -0.04 -2.81
C ARG A 126 -15.75 -1.11 -3.43
N LEU A 127 -15.29 -1.79 -4.48
CA LEU A 127 -16.05 -2.89 -5.11
C LEU A 127 -16.23 -4.07 -4.15
N LEU A 128 -15.33 -4.21 -3.17
CA LEU A 128 -15.26 -5.31 -2.23
C LEU A 128 -16.04 -5.06 -0.92
N GLU A 129 -16.60 -3.86 -0.72
CA GLU A 129 -17.31 -3.49 0.51
C GLU A 129 -18.56 -4.35 0.79
N ARG A 130 -19.13 -4.96 -0.24
CA ARG A 130 -20.24 -5.90 -0.12
C ARG A 130 -19.72 -7.34 -0.21
N PRO A 131 -20.36 -8.33 0.45
CA PRO A 131 -20.01 -9.74 0.27
C PRO A 131 -20.23 -10.24 -1.16
N ALA A 132 -19.46 -11.24 -1.61
CA ALA A 132 -19.61 -11.88 -2.92
C ALA A 132 -21.03 -12.40 -3.18
N ALA A 133 -21.63 -13.06 -2.19
CA ALA A 133 -22.99 -13.60 -2.26
C ALA A 133 -24.04 -12.52 -2.60
N SER A 134 -23.78 -11.25 -2.30
CA SER A 134 -24.72 -10.16 -2.64
C SER A 134 -24.91 -9.94 -4.15
N ALA A 135 -24.05 -10.53 -4.99
CA ALA A 135 -24.21 -10.55 -6.44
C ALA A 135 -25.17 -11.66 -6.92
N PHE A 136 -25.53 -12.63 -6.07
CA PHE A 136 -26.36 -13.77 -6.44
C PHE A 136 -27.86 -13.53 -6.14
N PRO A 137 -28.76 -13.97 -7.03
CA PRO A 137 -30.21 -13.96 -6.77
C PRO A 137 -30.54 -14.84 -5.58
N ASP A 138 -31.63 -14.53 -4.88
CA ASP A 138 -32.09 -15.25 -3.68
C ASP A 138 -31.09 -15.25 -2.50
N ALA A 139 -29.95 -14.55 -2.61
CA ALA A 139 -29.13 -14.23 -1.46
C ALA A 139 -30.01 -13.49 -0.47
N ILE A 140 -30.43 -14.20 0.58
CA ILE A 140 -31.30 -13.65 1.61
C ILE A 140 -30.49 -12.56 2.29
N VAL A 141 -30.60 -11.33 1.79
CA VAL A 141 -30.40 -10.13 2.59
C VAL A 141 -31.59 -10.15 3.54
N SER A 142 -31.53 -11.02 4.53
CA SER A 142 -32.54 -11.14 5.56
C SER A 142 -32.71 -9.72 6.09
N SER A 143 -33.85 -9.11 5.80
CA SER A 143 -34.20 -7.77 6.27
C SER A 143 -34.33 -7.76 7.80
N SER A 144 -34.34 -8.94 8.43
CA SER A 144 -33.98 -9.23 9.81
C SER A 144 -32.50 -9.64 9.94
N ALA A 145 -31.57 -8.86 9.39
CA ALA A 145 -30.16 -9.21 9.38
C ALA A 145 -29.68 -9.43 10.81
N ASN A 146 -29.40 -10.70 11.12
CA ASN A 146 -28.90 -11.15 12.40
C ASN A 146 -27.73 -10.24 12.80
N VAL A 147 -27.65 -9.84 14.07
CA VAL A 147 -26.62 -8.89 14.57
C VAL A 147 -25.21 -9.30 14.11
N GLU A 148 -24.99 -10.62 13.97
CA GLU A 148 -23.76 -11.22 13.49
C GLU A 148 -23.43 -10.90 12.03
N HIS A 149 -24.38 -10.91 11.10
CA HIS A 149 -24.12 -10.55 9.69
C HIS A 149 -23.74 -9.07 9.54
N LYS A 150 -24.41 -8.19 10.28
CA LYS A 150 -24.05 -6.75 10.30
C LYS A 150 -22.66 -6.54 10.88
N ARG A 151 -22.29 -7.30 11.92
CA ARG A 151 -20.95 -7.29 12.52
C ARG A 151 -19.90 -7.76 11.51
N GLN A 152 -20.12 -8.88 10.82
CA GLN A 152 -19.21 -9.40 9.80
C GLN A 152 -18.99 -8.40 8.65
N GLN A 153 -20.06 -7.75 8.18
CA GLN A 153 -19.95 -6.72 7.13
C GLN A 153 -19.18 -5.50 7.63
N PHE A 154 -19.44 -5.03 8.84
CA PHE A 154 -18.69 -3.92 9.44
C PHE A 154 -17.19 -4.26 9.56
N ASN A 155 -16.88 -5.48 9.99
CA ASN A 155 -15.51 -5.97 10.09
C ASN A 155 -14.83 -6.04 8.71
N LEU A 156 -15.56 -6.43 7.65
CA LEU A 156 -15.05 -6.47 6.28
C LEU A 156 -14.67 -5.07 5.78
N VAL A 157 -15.56 -4.09 5.92
CA VAL A 157 -15.29 -2.70 5.52
C VAL A 157 -14.14 -2.11 6.33
N GLY A 158 -14.13 -2.36 7.65
CA GLY A 158 -13.04 -1.94 8.53
C GLY A 158 -11.68 -2.52 8.12
N LEU A 159 -11.65 -3.80 7.73
CA LEU A 159 -10.44 -4.46 7.23
C LEU A 159 -10.00 -3.88 5.88
N LEU A 160 -10.92 -3.71 4.93
CA LEU A 160 -10.64 -3.12 3.61
C LEU A 160 -10.01 -1.74 3.73
N VAL A 161 -10.62 -0.85 4.51
CA VAL A 161 -10.08 0.51 4.74
C VAL A 161 -8.70 0.44 5.40
N PHE A 162 -8.50 -0.50 6.31
CA PHE A 162 -7.23 -0.67 6.99
C PHE A 162 -6.10 -1.10 6.03
N VAL A 163 -6.31 -2.16 5.24
CA VAL A 163 -5.26 -2.75 4.39
C VAL A 163 -5.12 -2.13 3.01
N CYS A 164 -6.16 -1.48 2.47
CA CYS A 164 -6.13 -0.83 1.16
C CYS A 164 -5.93 0.69 1.21
N ASN A 165 -5.85 1.28 2.41
CA ASN A 165 -5.70 2.73 2.54
C ASN A 165 -4.85 3.14 3.74
N GLN A 166 -5.31 2.90 4.97
CA GLN A 166 -4.67 3.45 6.16
C GLN A 166 -3.23 2.96 6.33
N LEU A 167 -3.02 1.65 6.27
CA LEU A 167 -1.70 1.05 6.50
C LEU A 167 -0.74 1.31 5.32
N PRO A 168 -1.15 1.15 4.03
CA PRO A 168 -0.31 1.56 2.90
C PRO A 168 0.07 3.04 2.89
N SER A 169 -0.84 3.93 3.28
CA SER A 169 -0.54 5.37 3.37
C SER A 169 0.51 5.65 4.45
N LEU A 170 0.39 5.02 5.62
CA LEU A 170 1.39 5.13 6.69
C LEU A 170 2.74 4.57 6.26
N VAL A 171 2.75 3.40 5.60
CA VAL A 171 3.97 2.80 5.01
C VAL A 171 4.65 3.79 4.07
N GLU A 172 3.89 4.49 3.23
CA GLU A 172 4.45 5.48 2.32
C GLU A 172 5.04 6.70 3.04
N GLN A 173 4.41 7.19 4.13
CA GLN A 173 5.01 8.26 4.94
C GLN A 173 6.34 7.81 5.57
N VAL A 174 6.39 6.59 6.12
CA VAL A 174 7.62 6.01 6.69
C VAL A 174 8.68 5.81 5.59
N ALA A 175 8.28 5.39 4.39
CA ALA A 175 9.20 5.24 3.26
C ALA A 175 9.77 6.58 2.77
N LYS A 176 8.98 7.66 2.80
CA LYS A 176 9.43 9.03 2.51
C LYS A 176 10.41 9.52 3.56
N ILE A 177 10.11 9.32 4.84
CA ILE A 177 11.04 9.61 5.96
C ILE A 177 12.34 8.84 5.76
N ARG A 178 12.27 7.53 5.52
CA ARG A 178 13.44 6.68 5.26
C ARG A 178 14.32 7.26 4.15
N GLY A 179 13.74 7.59 3.00
CA GLY A 179 14.49 8.09 1.84
C GLY A 179 15.23 9.39 2.15
N LEU A 180 14.53 10.41 2.66
CA LEU A 180 15.13 11.71 2.97
C LEU A 180 16.13 11.60 4.12
N ALA A 181 15.75 10.97 5.23
CA ALA A 181 16.60 10.86 6.41
C ALA A 181 17.90 10.09 6.13
N THR A 182 17.82 8.97 5.39
CA THR A 182 19.01 8.19 5.00
C THR A 182 19.94 9.00 4.10
N LEU A 183 19.39 9.75 3.15
CA LEU A 183 20.16 10.60 2.26
C LEU A 183 20.86 11.72 3.02
N SER A 184 20.15 12.42 3.91
CA SER A 184 20.71 13.50 4.72
C SER A 184 21.79 13.01 5.68
N ALA A 185 21.59 11.83 6.30
CA ALA A 185 22.60 11.17 7.12
C ALA A 185 23.86 10.84 6.30
N THR A 186 23.70 10.29 5.10
CA THR A 186 24.85 9.95 4.22
C THR A 186 25.60 11.21 3.76
N ARG A 187 24.88 12.32 3.52
CA ARG A 187 25.47 13.60 3.13
C ARG A 187 26.07 14.39 4.29
N GLY A 188 25.74 14.04 5.54
CA GLY A 188 26.11 14.78 6.75
C GLY A 188 25.43 16.14 6.90
N LYS A 189 24.46 16.48 6.05
CA LYS A 189 23.73 17.76 6.05
C LYS A 189 22.33 17.61 5.46
N LEU A 190 21.44 18.53 5.84
CA LEU A 190 20.06 18.60 5.36
C LEU A 190 19.83 19.89 4.57
N GLY A 191 19.25 19.80 3.38
CA GLY A 191 18.84 20.96 2.59
C GLY A 191 17.56 21.62 3.11
N GLY A 192 17.34 22.91 2.81
CA GLY A 192 16.15 23.64 3.32
C GLY A 192 14.81 23.06 2.84
N LEU A 193 14.71 22.65 1.57
CA LEU A 193 13.51 21.99 1.05
C LEU A 193 13.30 20.59 1.66
N GLU A 194 14.39 19.87 1.89
CA GLU A 194 14.40 18.53 2.51
C GLU A 194 13.92 18.61 3.97
N ASP A 195 14.35 19.62 4.73
CA ASP A 195 13.91 19.88 6.12
C ASP A 195 12.39 20.08 6.19
N SER A 196 11.84 20.99 5.39
CA SER A 196 10.41 21.29 5.40
C SER A 196 9.56 20.05 5.06
N LYS A 197 9.99 19.26 4.06
CA LYS A 197 9.31 18.02 3.67
C LYS A 197 9.41 16.95 4.75
N LEU A 198 10.59 16.76 5.35
CA LEU A 198 10.80 15.75 6.39
C LEU A 198 9.95 16.05 7.64
N ARG A 199 9.88 17.31 8.07
CA ARG A 199 8.97 17.73 9.16
C ARG A 199 7.51 17.45 8.83
N TYR A 200 7.09 17.76 7.60
CA TYR A 200 5.73 17.48 7.13
C TYR A 200 5.41 15.98 7.16
N PHE A 201 6.30 15.12 6.68
CA PHE A 201 6.10 13.67 6.71
C PHE A 201 6.09 13.09 8.12
N ILE A 202 6.94 13.60 9.03
CA ILE A 202 6.91 13.24 10.45
C ILE A 202 5.56 13.58 11.08
N GLN A 203 5.06 14.80 10.86
CA GLN A 203 3.78 15.23 11.40
C GLN A 203 2.63 14.37 10.85
N ASN A 204 2.61 14.10 9.54
CA ASN A 204 1.63 13.22 8.93
C ASN A 204 1.69 11.79 9.48
N THR A 205 2.91 11.27 9.68
CA THR A 205 3.12 9.93 10.25
C THR A 205 2.52 9.82 11.64
N ARG A 206 2.71 10.83 12.50
CA ARG A 206 2.12 10.86 13.85
C ARG A 206 0.59 10.80 13.80
N VAL A 207 -0.04 11.64 12.96
CA VAL A 207 -1.50 11.69 12.80
C VAL A 207 -2.07 10.39 12.21
N GLN A 208 -1.42 9.84 11.19
CA GLN A 208 -1.87 8.60 10.56
C GLN A 208 -1.66 7.38 11.45
N HIS A 209 -0.56 7.34 12.20
CA HIS A 209 -0.26 6.28 13.16
C HIS A 209 -1.36 6.14 14.21
N GLU A 210 -1.89 7.24 14.76
CA GLU A 210 -2.99 7.19 15.72
C GLU A 210 -4.25 6.53 15.12
N LYS A 211 -4.57 6.85 13.86
CA LYS A 211 -5.69 6.22 13.14
C LYS A 211 -5.47 4.73 12.94
N VAL A 212 -4.27 4.34 12.51
CA VAL A 212 -3.87 2.94 12.32
C VAL A 212 -3.92 2.17 13.63
N ARG A 213 -3.43 2.75 14.74
CA ARG A 213 -3.48 2.14 16.07
C ARG A 213 -4.92 1.89 16.53
N ASN A 214 -5.78 2.91 16.46
CA ASN A 214 -7.18 2.78 16.88
C ASN A 214 -7.93 1.73 16.05
N GLN A 215 -7.65 1.65 14.75
CA GLN A 215 -8.26 0.65 13.88
C GLN A 215 -7.69 -0.75 14.12
N SER A 216 -6.39 -0.87 14.40
CA SER A 216 -5.77 -2.17 14.68
C SER A 216 -6.27 -2.77 16.00
N ASP A 217 -6.43 -1.97 17.06
CA ASP A 217 -7.01 -2.42 18.34
C ASP A 217 -8.44 -2.97 18.13
N ARG A 218 -9.28 -2.29 17.32
CA ARG A 218 -10.64 -2.77 16.97
C ARG A 218 -10.61 -4.07 16.18
N LEU A 219 -9.70 -4.20 15.21
CA LEU A 219 -9.58 -5.42 14.40
C LEU A 219 -9.03 -6.59 15.23
N LEU A 220 -8.14 -6.35 16.19
CA LEU A 220 -7.62 -7.40 17.08
C LEU A 220 -8.72 -8.07 17.90
N GLU A 221 -9.71 -7.32 18.35
CA GLU A 221 -10.86 -7.89 19.07
C GLU A 221 -11.74 -8.80 18.18
N GLN A 222 -11.65 -8.63 16.86
CA GLN A 222 -12.58 -9.23 15.91
C GLN A 222 -11.96 -10.36 15.08
N ILE A 223 -10.68 -10.24 14.71
CA ILE A 223 -10.03 -11.08 13.69
C ILE A 223 -8.57 -11.44 14.03
N LYS A 224 -8.16 -11.36 15.31
CA LYS A 224 -6.76 -11.65 15.72
C LYS A 224 -6.25 -13.02 15.26
N ASP A 225 -7.12 -14.02 15.21
CA ASP A 225 -6.73 -15.40 14.89
C ASP A 225 -6.59 -15.61 13.37
N ASP A 226 -7.15 -14.69 12.57
CA ASP A 226 -7.12 -14.73 11.11
C ASP A 226 -5.89 -14.01 10.51
N ILE A 227 -5.36 -13.00 11.20
CA ILE A 227 -4.20 -12.19 10.79
C ILE A 227 -3.13 -12.24 11.88
N ARG A 228 -2.20 -13.19 11.75
CA ARG A 228 -1.15 -13.46 12.74
C ARG A 228 -0.22 -12.29 12.98
N SER A 229 0.00 -11.47 11.95
CA SER A 229 0.86 -10.28 12.03
C SER A 229 0.18 -9.06 12.63
N LEU A 230 -1.15 -9.04 12.78
CA LEU A 230 -1.88 -7.85 13.27
C LEU A 230 -1.41 -7.36 14.65
N PRO A 231 -1.10 -8.24 15.64
CA PRO A 231 -0.55 -7.80 16.93
C PRO A 231 0.80 -7.08 16.80
N LEU A 232 1.54 -7.31 15.71
CA LEU A 232 2.84 -6.68 15.49
C LEU A 232 2.73 -5.18 15.25
N ILE A 233 1.58 -4.66 14.79
CA ILE A 233 1.34 -3.22 14.65
C ILE A 233 1.60 -2.51 15.99
N LYS A 234 1.04 -3.06 17.08
CA LYS A 234 1.21 -2.53 18.43
C LYS A 234 2.62 -2.75 18.96
N ALA A 235 3.22 -3.91 18.67
CA ALA A 235 4.60 -4.19 19.08
C ALA A 235 5.62 -3.24 18.41
N TYR A 236 5.34 -2.79 17.18
CA TYR A 236 6.21 -1.89 16.41
C TYR A 236 5.92 -0.40 16.62
N GLU A 237 4.88 -0.04 17.40
CA GLU A 237 4.59 1.35 17.77
C GLU A 237 5.80 2.05 18.38
N PHE A 238 6.47 1.41 19.34
CA PHE A 238 7.66 1.96 19.98
C PHE A 238 8.82 2.15 18.99
N LYS A 239 8.99 1.22 18.03
CA LYS A 239 10.02 1.34 16.99
C LYS A 239 9.74 2.50 16.05
N LEU A 240 8.48 2.70 15.67
CA LEU A 240 8.07 3.83 14.84
C LEU A 240 8.28 5.16 15.56
N MET A 241 7.86 5.28 16.82
CA MET A 241 8.08 6.50 17.61
C MET A 241 9.56 6.76 17.85
N PHE A 242 10.35 5.70 18.10
CA PHE A 242 11.81 5.81 18.20
C PHE A 242 12.41 6.34 16.91
N LEU A 243 12.09 5.76 15.75
CA LEU A 243 12.53 6.25 14.44
C LEU A 243 12.24 7.74 14.26
N ILE A 244 10.99 8.16 14.50
CA ILE A 244 10.57 9.56 14.34
C ILE A 244 11.39 10.49 15.24
N ASN A 245 11.48 10.17 16.53
CA ASN A 245 12.20 11.00 17.49
C ASN A 245 13.71 11.06 17.19
N THR A 246 14.30 9.95 16.71
CA THR A 246 15.70 9.91 16.30
C THR A 246 15.93 10.80 15.08
N VAL A 247 15.08 10.73 14.06
CA VAL A 247 15.19 11.61 12.89
C VAL A 247 15.02 13.08 13.28
N GLU A 248 14.12 13.41 14.20
CA GLU A 248 13.99 14.78 14.69
C GLU A 248 15.27 15.28 15.38
N LYS A 249 15.80 14.52 16.32
CA LYS A 249 16.95 14.95 17.14
C LYS A 249 18.28 14.89 16.43
N GLU A 250 18.48 13.91 15.55
CA GLU A 250 19.79 13.63 14.96
C GLU A 250 19.92 14.14 13.51
N ILE A 251 18.80 14.46 12.84
CA ILE A 251 18.80 14.95 11.45
C ILE A 251 18.22 16.36 11.33
N LEU A 252 17.11 16.67 12.02
CA LEU A 252 16.42 17.97 11.86
C LEU A 252 16.93 19.09 12.78
N GLU A 253 17.44 18.76 13.96
CA GLU A 253 17.95 19.74 14.93
C GLU A 253 19.44 20.11 14.75
N PRO A 254 20.36 19.18 14.45
CA PRO A 254 21.78 19.50 14.40
C PRO A 254 22.17 20.26 13.13
N GLN A 255 23.22 21.09 13.23
CA GLN A 255 23.84 21.71 12.06
C GLN A 255 24.70 20.73 11.24
N VAL A 256 25.25 19.71 11.90
CA VAL A 256 26.06 18.64 11.29
C VAL A 256 25.46 17.30 11.69
N ILE A 257 25.12 16.49 10.70
CA ILE A 257 24.51 15.18 10.92
C ILE A 257 25.62 14.14 11.05
N THR A 258 25.63 13.41 12.17
CA THR A 258 26.58 12.33 12.46
C THR A 258 25.92 10.95 12.54
N MET A 259 24.60 10.90 12.31
CA MET A 259 23.81 9.69 12.37
C MET A 259 24.26 8.67 11.31
N ASP A 260 24.33 7.39 11.69
CA ASP A 260 24.57 6.30 10.74
C ASP A 260 23.35 6.12 9.82
N SER A 261 23.54 6.36 8.52
CA SER A 261 22.49 6.23 7.52
C SER A 261 21.95 4.79 7.42
N ARG A 262 22.78 3.78 7.71
CA ARG A 262 22.35 2.37 7.71
C ARG A 262 21.38 2.09 8.85
N GLN A 263 21.57 2.72 10.01
CA GLN A 263 20.69 2.54 11.16
C GLN A 263 19.28 3.06 10.86
N VAL A 264 19.16 4.27 10.28
CA VAL A 264 17.87 4.83 9.83
C VAL A 264 17.21 3.91 8.82
N PHE A 265 17.97 3.53 7.80
CA PHE A 265 17.47 2.73 6.68
C PHE A 265 16.92 1.38 7.15
N ASN A 266 17.68 0.68 7.99
CA ASN A 266 17.32 -0.65 8.48
C ASN A 266 16.11 -0.60 9.39
N LEU A 267 16.07 0.33 10.35
CA LEU A 267 14.94 0.47 11.27
C LEU A 267 13.64 0.80 10.52
N ALA A 268 13.68 1.76 9.59
CA ALA A 268 12.50 2.12 8.81
C ALA A 268 12.05 0.98 7.88
N THR A 269 12.99 0.25 7.28
CA THR A 269 12.69 -0.93 6.44
C THR A 269 12.04 -2.04 7.26
N GLU A 270 12.52 -2.29 8.47
CA GLU A 270 11.94 -3.28 9.38
C GLU A 270 10.46 -2.97 9.70
N ILE A 271 10.16 -1.70 10.01
CA ILE A 271 8.79 -1.24 10.28
C ILE A 271 7.90 -1.40 9.04
N ILE A 272 8.40 -0.97 7.87
CA ILE A 272 7.69 -1.08 6.59
C ILE A 272 7.35 -2.54 6.28
N ASP A 273 8.32 -3.46 6.42
CA ASP A 273 8.12 -4.87 6.09
C ASP A 273 7.08 -5.54 6.99
N VAL A 274 7.04 -5.19 8.29
CA VAL A 274 6.00 -5.69 9.20
C VAL A 274 4.62 -5.16 8.81
N TYR A 275 4.51 -3.87 8.48
CA TYR A 275 3.22 -3.28 8.10
C TYR A 275 2.72 -3.84 6.77
N LEU A 276 3.61 -4.03 5.79
CA LEU A 276 3.26 -4.67 4.52
C LEU A 276 2.86 -6.14 4.69
N LYS A 277 3.48 -6.87 5.64
CA LYS A 277 3.04 -8.23 5.97
C LYS A 277 1.59 -8.27 6.45
N VAL A 278 1.17 -7.29 7.26
CA VAL A 278 -0.22 -7.16 7.71
C VAL A 278 -1.16 -6.87 6.54
N VAL A 279 -0.72 -6.04 5.58
CA VAL A 279 -1.47 -5.81 4.34
C VAL A 279 -1.65 -7.11 3.56
N ASP A 280 -0.57 -7.87 3.34
CA ASP A 280 -0.60 -9.13 2.57
C ASP A 280 -1.50 -10.19 3.22
N GLU A 281 -1.40 -10.38 4.54
CA GLU A 281 -2.25 -11.31 5.30
C GLU A 281 -3.72 -10.87 5.28
N GLY A 282 -4.00 -9.56 5.43
CA GLY A 282 -5.36 -9.04 5.38
C GLY A 282 -6.00 -9.15 3.99
N LEU A 283 -5.24 -8.89 2.91
CA LEU A 283 -5.72 -9.13 1.54
C LEU A 283 -6.00 -10.62 1.28
N SER A 284 -5.23 -11.51 1.90
CA SER A 284 -5.44 -12.95 1.83
C SER A 284 -6.69 -13.40 2.61
N LEU A 285 -6.96 -12.79 3.76
CA LEU A 285 -8.22 -12.98 4.49
C LEU A 285 -9.43 -12.48 3.68
N LEU A 286 -9.31 -11.32 3.04
CA LEU A 286 -10.37 -10.77 2.21
C LEU A 286 -10.74 -11.70 1.05
N GLN A 287 -9.73 -12.30 0.40
CA GLN A 287 -9.96 -13.30 -0.64
C GLN A 287 -10.70 -14.53 -0.11
N ARG A 288 -10.22 -15.13 0.99
CA ARG A 288 -10.90 -16.28 1.62
C ARG A 288 -12.35 -15.99 1.96
N ARG A 289 -12.65 -14.80 2.48
CA ARG A 289 -14.04 -14.39 2.77
C ARG A 289 -14.93 -14.26 1.54
N GLN A 290 -14.39 -13.93 0.37
CA GLN A 290 -15.18 -13.94 -0.86
C GLN A 290 -15.50 -15.37 -1.29
N GLU A 291 -14.54 -16.29 -1.14
CA GLU A 291 -14.69 -17.73 -1.42
C GLU A 291 -15.70 -18.36 -0.45
N ASP A 292 -15.53 -18.17 0.87
CA ASP A 292 -16.45 -18.68 1.91
C ASP A 292 -17.88 -18.16 1.69
N SER A 293 -18.03 -16.88 1.33
CA SER A 293 -19.34 -16.29 1.04
C SER A 293 -20.02 -16.94 -0.16
N LEU A 294 -19.27 -17.42 -1.15
CA LEU A 294 -19.83 -18.14 -2.30
C LEU A 294 -20.23 -19.56 -1.90
N GLU A 295 -19.40 -20.25 -1.12
CA GLU A 295 -19.70 -21.58 -0.59
C GLU A 295 -20.95 -21.58 0.30
N ASP A 296 -21.08 -20.59 1.19
CA ASP A 296 -22.28 -20.40 2.02
C ASP A 296 -23.55 -20.26 1.17
N TRP A 297 -23.45 -19.60 0.00
CA TRP A 297 -24.57 -19.49 -0.93
C TRP A 297 -24.91 -20.83 -1.59
N PHE A 298 -23.90 -21.62 -1.99
CA PHE A 298 -24.14 -22.97 -2.53
C PHE A 298 -24.82 -23.90 -1.52
N LEU A 299 -24.52 -23.76 -0.23
CA LEU A 299 -25.09 -24.57 0.85
C LEU A 299 -26.50 -24.12 1.28
N GLN A 300 -26.95 -22.92 0.88
CA GLN A 300 -28.26 -22.37 1.21
C GLN A 300 -29.36 -22.72 0.19
N GLY A 301 -28.99 -23.19 -1.00
CA GLY A 301 -29.90 -23.68 -2.04
C GLY A 301 -30.18 -25.17 -1.96
#